data_AF-A0A7W3TBL6-F1
#
_entry.id   AF-A0A7W3TBL6-F1
#
_cell.length_a   1.000
_cell.length_b   1.000
_cell.length_c   1.000
_cell.angle_alpha   90.00
_cell.angle_beta   90.00
_cell.angle_gamma   90.00
#
_symmetry.space_group_name_H-M   'P 1'
#
loop_
_entity.id
_entity.type
_entity.pdbx_description
1 polymer ?
#
loop_
_entity_poly.entity_id
_entity_poly.type
_entity_poly.pdbx_seq_one_letter_code
_entity_poly.pdbx_strand_id
1 'polypeptide(L)'
;MVFILDTVMCIVTTMPQTKVPLSKRERTARRLTLCLMTEEKQRRPRPSVPYGPTAKTVAEGVQKMRKRRQLTIYELSALLKKAGRPITPSAIAKIERGERRVDVDDLMALTTALGVSPAALLLPLKDSPHQSIEITGAGEVPADVAWEWASNERSLPLSSGDASEAELGYQLHSLPPGRRYLRSRPVGRAVEALRRDVDRVVEISQRSQSRHPSEFADRLAAARLSLGRLEAELARMEAEREEFDRSSREELERLRQEAARLVEEQSRGGGDDGAGVD
;
A
#
# COMPACT_ATOMS: atom_id res chain seq x y z
N MET A 1 78.32 40.30 4.34
CA MET A 1 77.64 40.86 5.53
C MET A 1 76.96 39.69 6.23
N VAL A 2 77.54 38.94 7.16
CA VAL A 2 78.27 39.22 8.42
C VAL A 2 77.43 39.94 9.49
N PHE A 3 77.46 39.36 10.70
CA PHE A 3 76.99 39.76 12.05
C PHE A 3 75.65 39.13 12.50
N ILE A 4 75.55 38.18 13.46
CA ILE A 4 76.16 37.90 14.79
C ILE A 4 75.49 38.66 15.96
N LEU A 5 75.01 37.89 16.96
CA LEU A 5 74.73 38.18 18.41
C LEU A 5 73.64 39.26 18.71
N ASP A 6 72.91 39.30 19.83
CA ASP A 6 72.87 38.55 21.08
C ASP A 6 71.52 38.85 21.81
N THR A 7 71.02 37.87 22.56
CA THR A 7 70.59 37.99 23.97
C THR A 7 70.37 39.39 24.58
N VAL A 8 69.13 39.75 24.97
CA VAL A 8 68.76 40.37 26.29
C VAL A 8 67.25 40.21 26.58
N MET A 9 66.97 39.29 27.50
CA MET A 9 66.03 39.29 28.62
C MET A 9 65.30 40.61 29.01
N CYS A 10 63.96 40.61 29.04
CA CYS A 10 63.12 41.47 29.91
C CYS A 10 61.67 40.91 29.93
N ILE A 11 61.36 39.97 30.82
CA ILE A 11 60.61 40.17 32.08
C ILE A 11 59.27 40.91 31.87
N VAL A 12 58.20 40.15 31.62
CA VAL A 12 56.84 40.52 32.05
C VAL A 12 56.29 39.40 32.92
N THR A 13 56.11 39.76 34.17
CA THR A 13 55.65 39.01 35.33
C THR A 13 54.32 38.28 35.07
N THR A 14 54.37 36.96 34.91
CA THR A 14 53.19 36.08 35.02
C THR A 14 52.82 35.91 36.50
N MET A 15 51.63 36.37 36.87
CA MET A 15 51.01 36.11 38.18
C MET A 15 50.90 34.61 38.46
N PRO A 16 51.26 34.13 39.67
CA PRO A 16 51.04 32.74 40.03
C PRO A 16 49.55 32.52 40.36
N GLN A 17 48.87 31.73 39.52
CA GLN A 17 47.58 31.14 39.87
C GLN A 17 47.79 30.15 41.02
N THR A 18 47.62 30.61 42.25
CA THR A 18 47.57 29.75 43.44
C THR A 18 46.35 28.85 43.33
N LYS A 19 46.55 27.59 42.95
CA LYS A 19 45.54 26.54 43.07
C LYS A 19 45.29 26.28 44.56
N VAL A 20 44.28 26.93 45.12
CA VAL A 20 43.79 26.63 46.46
C VAL A 20 43.26 25.18 46.46
N PRO A 21 43.79 24.27 47.29
CA PRO A 21 43.30 22.91 47.34
C PRO A 21 41.91 22.90 47.99
N LEU A 22 40.92 22.43 47.25
CA LEU A 22 39.54 22.28 47.74
C LEU A 22 39.52 21.47 49.04
N SER A 23 38.71 21.94 49.99
CA SER A 23 38.51 21.27 51.27
C SER A 23 37.89 19.88 51.09
N LYS A 24 38.03 18.99 52.10
CA LYS A 24 37.43 17.64 52.05
C LYS A 24 35.92 17.69 51.78
N ARG A 25 35.22 18.70 52.31
CA ARG A 25 33.76 18.89 52.10
C ARG A 25 33.44 19.28 50.66
N GLU A 26 34.23 20.17 50.05
CA GLU A 26 34.02 20.59 48.66
C GLU A 26 34.37 19.50 47.65
N ARG A 27 35.35 18.64 47.96
CA ARG A 27 35.64 17.44 47.16
C ARG A 27 34.49 16.45 47.21
N THR A 28 33.91 16.22 48.38
CA THR A 28 32.74 15.33 48.54
C THR A 28 31.51 15.91 47.87
N ALA A 29 31.26 17.22 47.99
CA ALA A 29 30.18 17.91 47.31
C ALA A 29 30.33 17.83 45.78
N ARG A 30 31.52 18.14 45.23
CA ARG A 30 31.78 17.97 43.80
C ARG A 30 31.70 16.52 43.33
N ARG A 31 32.12 15.54 44.14
CA ARG A 31 32.03 14.11 43.82
C ARG A 31 30.58 13.63 43.83
N LEU A 32 29.75 14.14 44.75
CA LEU A 32 28.31 13.89 44.79
C LEU A 32 27.59 14.59 43.63
N THR A 33 27.96 15.83 43.28
CA THR A 33 27.43 16.54 42.10
C THR A 33 27.83 15.85 40.79
N LEU A 34 29.05 15.32 40.68
CA LEU A 34 29.48 14.54 39.52
C LEU A 34 28.74 13.19 39.45
N CYS A 35 28.52 12.51 40.59
CA CYS A 35 27.72 11.29 40.67
C CYS A 35 26.25 11.52 40.29
N LEU A 36 25.67 12.64 40.72
CA LEU A 36 24.27 13.00 40.44
C LEU A 36 24.06 13.50 38.99
N MET A 37 25.09 14.04 38.33
CA MET A 37 25.04 14.40 36.91
C MET A 37 25.32 13.21 35.97
N THR A 38 25.82 12.08 36.48
CA THR A 38 25.95 10.83 35.73
C THR A 38 24.72 9.92 35.81
N GLU A 39 23.63 10.39 36.42
CA GLU A 39 22.30 9.79 36.31
C GLU A 39 21.47 10.42 35.16
N GLU A 40 22.12 10.97 34.14
CA GLU A 40 21.53 10.90 32.79
C GLU A 40 21.42 9.42 32.43
N LYS A 41 20.28 8.85 32.85
CA LYS A 41 19.74 7.54 32.55
C LYS A 41 20.16 7.18 31.13
N GLN A 42 21.30 6.49 30.99
CA GLN A 42 21.82 6.04 29.71
C GLN A 42 20.63 5.34 29.07
N ARG A 43 20.06 5.95 28.03
CA ARG A 43 18.95 5.36 27.29
C ARG A 43 19.55 4.10 26.70
N ARG A 44 19.39 2.97 27.41
CA ARG A 44 19.78 1.66 26.90
C ARG A 44 19.24 1.61 25.48
N PRO A 45 20.07 1.36 24.46
CA PRO A 45 19.56 1.21 23.11
C PRO A 45 18.41 0.23 23.21
N ARG A 46 17.18 0.65 22.82
CA ARG A 46 16.07 -0.30 22.80
C ARG A 46 16.56 -1.49 21.99
N PRO A 47 16.47 -2.73 22.52
CA PRO A 47 16.84 -3.89 21.74
C PRO A 47 16.14 -3.78 20.39
N SER A 48 16.90 -3.80 19.31
CA SER A 48 16.28 -3.78 17.99
C SER A 48 15.41 -5.03 17.90
N VAL A 49 14.09 -4.87 17.76
CA VAL A 49 13.17 -5.99 17.49
C VAL A 49 13.80 -6.92 16.44
N PRO A 50 13.89 -8.24 16.69
CA PRO A 50 14.47 -9.16 15.72
C PRO A 50 13.79 -9.05 14.35
N TYR A 51 14.52 -9.41 13.29
CA TYR A 51 13.94 -9.49 11.95
C TYR A 51 12.81 -10.53 11.91
N GLY A 52 11.59 -10.04 11.67
CA GLY A 52 10.43 -10.90 11.46
C GLY A 52 10.45 -11.60 10.09
N PRO A 53 9.58 -12.59 9.87
CA PRO A 53 9.50 -13.36 8.62
C PRO A 53 9.26 -12.45 7.41
N THR A 54 8.35 -11.48 7.50
CA THR A 54 8.06 -10.54 6.40
C THR A 54 9.28 -9.70 6.00
N ALA A 55 10.11 -9.29 6.96
CA ALA A 55 11.31 -8.51 6.66
C ALA A 55 12.36 -9.34 5.92
N LYS A 56 12.44 -10.65 6.19
CA LYS A 56 13.26 -11.60 5.41
C LYS A 56 12.70 -11.76 3.99
N THR A 57 11.38 -11.87 3.84
CA THR A 57 10.72 -11.91 2.54
C THR A 57 11.05 -10.69 1.68
N VAL A 58 11.00 -9.49 2.26
CA VAL A 58 11.36 -8.25 1.55
C VAL A 58 12.81 -8.28 1.09
N ALA A 59 13.75 -8.67 1.97
CA ALA A 59 15.17 -8.77 1.62
C ALA A 59 15.41 -9.72 0.43
N GLU A 60 14.82 -10.92 0.49
CA GLU A 60 14.89 -11.89 -0.60
C GLU A 60 14.20 -11.39 -1.87
N GLY A 61 13.05 -10.74 -1.74
CA GLY A 61 12.28 -10.18 -2.85
C GLY A 61 13.07 -9.12 -3.60
N VAL A 62 13.69 -8.18 -2.89
CA VAL A 62 14.56 -7.14 -3.47
C VAL A 62 15.70 -7.79 -4.25
N GLN A 63 16.41 -8.75 -3.65
CA GLN A 63 17.51 -9.43 -4.31
C GLN A 63 17.04 -10.18 -5.57
N LYS A 64 15.97 -10.96 -5.46
CA LYS A 64 15.41 -11.75 -6.57
C LYS A 64 14.96 -10.84 -7.71
N MET A 65 14.23 -9.77 -7.42
CA MET A 65 13.72 -8.85 -8.45
C MET A 65 14.85 -8.07 -9.11
N ARG A 66 15.83 -7.60 -8.34
CA ARG A 66 17.01 -6.93 -8.90
C ARG A 66 17.76 -7.85 -9.87
N LYS A 67 18.01 -9.10 -9.47
CA LYS A 67 18.68 -10.10 -10.32
C LYS A 67 17.86 -10.46 -11.57
N ARG A 68 16.54 -10.64 -11.44
CA ARG A 68 15.64 -10.91 -12.59
C ARG A 68 15.67 -9.77 -13.62
N ARG A 69 15.81 -8.53 -13.15
CA ARG A 69 15.98 -7.35 -14.01
C ARG A 69 17.42 -7.08 -14.45
N GLN A 70 18.34 -7.98 -14.10
CA GLN A 70 19.77 -7.87 -14.45
C GLN A 70 20.42 -6.57 -13.98
N LEU A 71 19.88 -5.98 -12.90
CA LEU A 71 20.41 -4.74 -12.32
C LEU A 71 21.55 -5.06 -11.36
N THR A 72 22.63 -4.29 -11.43
CA THR A 72 23.64 -4.21 -10.38
C THR A 72 23.11 -3.44 -9.18
N ILE A 73 23.79 -3.59 -8.04
CA ILE A 73 23.46 -2.82 -6.82
C ILE A 73 23.62 -1.30 -7.07
N TYR A 74 24.63 -0.91 -7.86
CA TYR A 74 24.89 0.49 -8.20
C TYR A 74 23.80 1.08 -9.08
N GLU A 75 23.30 0.33 -10.07
CA GLU A 75 22.19 0.78 -10.92
C GLU A 75 20.91 0.93 -10.13
N LEU A 76 20.58 -0.01 -9.24
CA LEU A 76 19.42 0.13 -8.34
C LEU A 76 19.57 1.37 -7.45
N SER A 77 20.77 1.62 -6.91
CA SER A 77 21.06 2.83 -6.13
C SER A 77 20.84 4.11 -6.94
N ALA A 78 21.26 4.13 -8.21
CA ALA A 78 21.04 5.25 -9.12
C ALA A 78 19.55 5.47 -9.43
N LEU A 79 18.79 4.39 -9.66
CA LEU A 79 17.33 4.45 -9.85
C LEU A 79 16.62 5.03 -8.63
N LEU A 80 16.99 4.58 -7.43
CA LEU A 80 16.44 5.08 -6.16
C LEU A 80 16.78 6.55 -5.92
N LYS A 81 18.01 6.98 -6.26
CA LYS A 81 18.40 8.40 -6.24
C LYS A 81 17.55 9.24 -7.21
N LYS A 82 17.33 8.74 -8.43
CA LYS A 82 16.48 9.41 -9.44
C LYS A 82 15.02 9.51 -8.98
N ALA A 83 14.53 8.53 -8.23
CA ALA A 83 13.19 8.52 -7.65
C ALA A 83 13.05 9.41 -6.38
N GLY A 84 14.08 10.15 -5.99
CA GLY A 84 14.03 11.05 -4.82
C GLY A 84 14.25 10.37 -3.46
N ARG A 85 14.56 9.07 -3.43
CA ARG A 85 14.85 8.30 -2.21
C ARG A 85 16.22 7.64 -2.29
N PRO A 86 17.33 8.37 -2.10
CA PRO A 86 18.67 7.82 -2.27
C PRO A 86 19.00 6.76 -1.23
N ILE A 87 19.27 5.53 -1.69
CA ILE A 87 19.80 4.43 -0.86
C ILE A 87 21.18 4.05 -1.42
N THR A 88 22.21 4.06 -0.57
CA THR A 88 23.58 3.76 -1.02
C THR A 88 23.75 2.30 -1.44
N PRO A 89 24.71 1.97 -2.33
CA PRO A 89 24.97 0.59 -2.73
C PRO A 89 25.22 -0.35 -1.53
N SER A 90 26.00 0.11 -0.54
CA SER A 90 26.26 -0.64 0.70
C SER A 90 24.99 -0.89 1.51
N ALA A 91 24.08 0.09 1.56
CA ALA A 91 22.79 -0.05 2.23
C ALA A 91 21.89 -1.08 1.53
N ILE A 92 21.83 -1.06 0.19
CA ILE A 92 21.10 -2.06 -0.59
C ILE A 92 21.66 -3.46 -0.33
N ALA A 93 23.00 -3.62 -0.34
CA ALA A 93 23.62 -4.90 -0.05
C ALA A 93 23.26 -5.44 1.36
N LYS A 94 23.16 -4.54 2.35
CA LYS A 94 22.71 -4.90 3.71
C LYS A 94 21.20 -5.22 3.75
N ILE A 95 20.38 -4.53 2.96
CA ILE A 95 18.95 -4.85 2.82
C ILE A 95 18.79 -6.27 2.26
N GLU A 96 19.50 -6.61 1.18
CA GLU A 96 19.42 -7.93 0.55
C GLU A 96 19.88 -9.08 1.46
N ARG A 97 20.77 -8.81 2.41
CA ARG A 97 21.20 -9.77 3.43
C ARG A 97 20.32 -9.79 4.69
N GLY A 98 19.30 -8.95 4.77
CA GLY A 98 18.48 -8.80 5.97
C GLY A 98 19.24 -8.19 7.16
N GLU A 99 20.31 -7.44 6.91
CA GLU A 99 21.12 -6.76 7.92
C GLU A 99 20.67 -5.30 8.16
N ARG A 100 19.90 -4.72 7.23
CA ARG A 100 19.40 -3.33 7.30
C ARG A 100 17.91 -3.28 7.04
N ARG A 101 17.16 -2.78 8.03
CA ARG A 101 15.70 -2.67 7.94
C ARG A 101 15.28 -1.77 6.78
N VAL A 102 14.16 -2.13 6.17
CA VAL A 102 13.49 -1.37 5.13
C VAL A 102 12.33 -0.63 5.80
N ASP A 103 12.32 0.70 5.67
CA ASP A 103 11.19 1.53 6.07
C ASP A 103 10.06 1.47 5.02
N VAL A 104 8.85 1.93 5.34
CA VAL A 104 7.69 1.92 4.43
C VAL A 104 7.98 2.73 3.16
N ASP A 105 8.62 3.89 3.29
CA ASP A 105 9.04 4.68 2.13
C ASP A 105 10.14 3.99 1.31
N ASP A 106 11.08 3.31 1.97
CA ASP A 106 12.12 2.55 1.28
C ASP A 106 11.49 1.39 0.50
N LEU A 107 10.49 0.71 1.08
CA LEU A 107 9.72 -0.34 0.42
C LEU A 107 9.04 0.20 -0.84
N MET A 108 8.35 1.35 -0.75
CA MET A 108 7.67 1.95 -1.90
C MET A 108 8.64 2.44 -2.98
N ALA A 109 9.79 2.98 -2.59
CA ALA A 109 10.83 3.37 -3.53
C ALA A 109 11.44 2.16 -4.23
N LEU A 110 11.69 1.07 -3.51
CA LEU A 110 12.19 -0.20 -4.05
C LEU A 110 11.20 -0.83 -5.02
N THR A 111 9.91 -0.92 -4.66
CA THR A 111 8.87 -1.50 -5.53
C THR A 111 8.72 -0.70 -6.82
N THR A 112 8.75 0.63 -6.73
CA THR A 112 8.70 1.54 -7.88
C THR A 112 9.94 1.40 -8.76
N ALA A 113 11.14 1.43 -8.19
CA ALA A 113 12.40 1.26 -8.94
C ALA A 113 12.51 -0.12 -9.60
N LEU A 114 11.98 -1.15 -8.95
CA LEU A 114 11.91 -2.52 -9.46
C LEU A 114 10.66 -2.79 -10.29
N GLY A 115 9.78 -1.80 -10.51
CA GLY A 115 8.55 -1.92 -11.29
C GLY A 115 7.68 -3.13 -10.91
N VAL A 116 7.45 -3.35 -9.62
CA VAL A 116 6.60 -4.42 -9.07
C VAL A 116 5.59 -3.83 -8.08
N SER A 117 4.52 -4.58 -7.76
CA SER A 117 3.61 -4.19 -6.69
C SER A 117 4.27 -4.34 -5.31
N PRO A 118 3.80 -3.63 -4.26
CA PRO A 118 4.26 -3.84 -2.90
C PRO A 118 4.08 -5.29 -2.42
N ALA A 119 2.99 -5.93 -2.80
CA ALA A 119 2.72 -7.34 -2.49
C ALA A 119 3.84 -8.27 -2.97
N ALA A 120 4.46 -7.98 -4.13
CA ALA A 120 5.56 -8.78 -4.67
C ALA A 120 6.85 -8.76 -3.85
N LEU A 121 7.02 -7.80 -2.95
CA LEU A 121 8.11 -7.80 -1.97
C LEU A 121 7.64 -8.26 -0.58
N LEU A 122 6.37 -8.07 -0.24
CA LEU A 122 5.81 -8.45 1.05
C LEU A 122 5.49 -9.96 1.14
N LEU A 123 5.23 -10.60 0.01
CA LEU A 123 4.93 -12.03 -0.08
C LEU A 123 5.92 -12.74 -1.01
N PRO A 124 6.33 -13.98 -0.68
CA PRO A 124 7.02 -14.84 -1.64
C PRO A 124 6.18 -15.04 -2.92
N LEU A 125 6.84 -15.06 -4.08
CA LEU A 125 6.22 -15.41 -5.37
C LEU A 125 5.96 -16.92 -5.45
N LYS A 126 5.04 -17.36 -4.60
CA LYS A 126 4.51 -18.70 -4.41
C LYS A 126 3.01 -18.53 -4.23
N ASP A 127 2.20 -19.32 -4.91
CA ASP A 127 0.74 -19.18 -4.95
C ASP A 127 0.02 -20.53 -4.85
N SER A 128 0.73 -21.59 -4.44
CA SER A 128 0.14 -22.92 -4.28
C SER A 128 -0.51 -23.07 -2.89
N PRO A 129 -1.70 -23.69 -2.79
CA PRO A 129 -2.34 -24.01 -1.50
C PRO A 129 -1.54 -25.02 -0.66
N HIS A 130 -0.60 -25.74 -1.28
CA HIS A 130 0.26 -26.71 -0.60
C HIS A 130 1.53 -26.08 -0.02
N GLN A 131 1.71 -24.77 -0.19
CA GLN A 131 2.86 -24.03 0.33
C GLN A 131 2.38 -23.05 1.39
N SER A 132 2.98 -23.10 2.57
CA SER A 132 2.72 -22.12 3.63
C SER A 132 3.71 -20.95 3.55
N ILE A 133 3.22 -19.75 3.85
CA ILE A 133 4.00 -18.52 4.04
C ILE A 133 3.77 -18.04 5.46
N GLU A 134 4.85 -17.71 6.16
CA GLU A 134 4.77 -17.07 7.47
C GLU A 134 4.62 -15.55 7.30
N ILE A 135 3.54 -14.98 7.82
CA ILE A 135 3.26 -13.55 7.80
C ILE A 135 3.38 -13.00 9.22
N THR A 136 4.16 -11.93 9.38
CA THR A 136 4.32 -11.25 10.67
C THR A 136 2.95 -10.84 11.23
N GLY A 137 2.56 -11.41 12.36
CA GLY A 137 1.28 -11.13 13.03
C GLY A 137 0.11 -12.03 12.64
N ALA A 138 0.20 -12.79 11.54
CA ALA A 138 -0.85 -13.74 11.13
C ALA A 138 -0.42 -15.21 11.25
N GLY A 139 0.87 -15.49 11.43
CA GLY A 139 1.41 -16.85 11.50
C GLY A 139 1.54 -17.49 10.12
N GLU A 140 1.48 -18.82 10.07
CA GLU A 140 1.52 -19.56 8.81
C GLU A 140 0.17 -19.55 8.11
N VAL A 141 0.16 -19.14 6.84
CA VAL A 141 -1.03 -19.15 5.98
C VAL A 141 -0.70 -19.81 4.63
N PRO A 142 -1.67 -20.48 3.98
CA PRO A 142 -1.50 -20.95 2.61
C PRO A 142 -1.14 -19.81 1.65
N ALA A 143 -0.29 -20.09 0.67
CA ALA A 143 0.31 -19.07 -0.16
C ALA A 143 -0.70 -18.39 -1.10
N ASP A 144 -1.60 -19.18 -1.68
CA ASP A 144 -2.77 -18.71 -2.42
C ASP A 144 -3.60 -17.72 -1.57
N VAL A 145 -3.95 -18.10 -0.34
CA VAL A 145 -4.75 -17.26 0.57
C VAL A 145 -4.02 -15.96 0.91
N ALA A 146 -2.70 -15.99 1.09
CA ALA A 146 -1.92 -14.78 1.29
C ALA A 146 -1.99 -13.83 0.09
N TRP A 147 -1.93 -14.36 -1.13
CA TRP A 147 -2.04 -13.57 -2.37
C TRP A 147 -3.45 -13.07 -2.64
N GLU A 148 -4.48 -13.87 -2.36
CA GLU A 148 -5.89 -13.44 -2.39
C GLU A 148 -6.09 -12.26 -1.42
N TRP A 149 -5.52 -12.35 -0.21
CA TRP A 149 -5.55 -11.26 0.77
C TRP A 149 -4.77 -10.01 0.35
N ALA A 150 -3.58 -10.15 -0.24
CA ALA A 150 -2.85 -8.99 -0.75
C ALA A 150 -3.52 -8.35 -1.97
N SER A 151 -4.40 -9.08 -2.66
CA SER A 151 -5.08 -8.66 -3.89
C SER A 151 -6.51 -8.14 -3.65
N ASN A 152 -6.89 -7.88 -2.40
CA ASN A 152 -8.22 -7.44 -2.00
C ASN A 152 -9.33 -8.49 -2.15
N GLU A 153 -9.03 -9.78 -2.33
CA GLU A 153 -10.02 -10.78 -2.77
C GLU A 153 -10.76 -11.44 -1.61
N ARG A 154 -10.12 -11.53 -0.44
CA ARG A 154 -10.69 -12.09 0.79
C ARG A 154 -9.91 -11.65 2.03
N SER A 155 -10.51 -11.77 3.21
CA SER A 155 -9.79 -11.62 4.48
C SER A 155 -8.90 -12.84 4.77
N LEU A 156 -7.83 -12.61 5.55
CA LEU A 156 -7.10 -13.74 6.15
C LEU A 156 -8.02 -14.48 7.13
N PRO A 157 -8.00 -15.82 7.16
CA PRO A 157 -8.75 -16.61 8.13
C PRO A 157 -8.02 -16.59 9.48
N LEU A 158 -8.11 -15.47 10.20
CA LEU A 158 -7.57 -15.37 11.55
C LEU A 158 -8.50 -16.11 12.52
N SER A 159 -7.95 -16.90 13.44
CA SER A 159 -8.69 -17.81 14.33
C SER A 159 -9.62 -17.14 15.37
N SER A 160 -9.82 -15.83 15.31
CA SER A 160 -10.47 -15.04 16.34
C SER A 160 -11.58 -14.16 15.75
N GLY A 161 -12.76 -14.73 15.52
CA GLY A 161 -13.96 -13.96 15.17
C GLY A 161 -14.98 -14.71 14.31
N ASP A 162 -16.13 -14.06 14.08
CA ASP A 162 -17.08 -14.47 13.04
C ASP A 162 -16.43 -14.22 11.67
N ALA A 163 -16.27 -15.30 10.90
CA ALA A 163 -15.65 -15.25 9.57
C ALA A 163 -16.43 -14.33 8.60
N SER A 164 -17.76 -14.25 8.75
CA SER A 164 -18.61 -13.40 7.91
C SER A 164 -18.40 -11.92 8.22
N GLU A 165 -18.26 -11.59 9.50
CA GLU A 165 -17.97 -10.23 9.97
C GLU A 165 -16.56 -9.79 9.54
N ALA A 166 -15.56 -10.66 9.69
CA ALA A 166 -14.19 -10.39 9.28
C ALA A 166 -14.09 -10.12 7.77
N GLU A 167 -14.76 -10.94 6.95
CA GLU A 167 -14.81 -10.77 5.50
C GLU A 167 -15.51 -9.47 5.11
N LEU A 168 -16.65 -9.15 5.73
CA LEU A 168 -17.37 -7.90 5.47
C LEU A 168 -16.52 -6.68 5.86
N GLY A 169 -15.93 -6.68 7.05
CA GLY A 169 -15.04 -5.61 7.52
C GLY A 169 -13.85 -5.41 6.60
N TYR A 170 -13.24 -6.51 6.15
CA TYR A 170 -12.16 -6.46 5.17
C TYR A 170 -12.60 -5.81 3.85
N GLN A 171 -13.74 -6.19 3.29
CA GLN A 171 -14.27 -5.60 2.05
C GLN A 171 -14.62 -4.11 2.21
N LEU A 172 -15.10 -3.71 3.39
CA LEU A 172 -15.47 -2.33 3.69
C LEU A 172 -14.24 -1.41 3.85
N HIS A 173 -13.16 -1.92 4.43
CA HIS A 173 -12.01 -1.12 4.85
C HIS A 173 -10.75 -1.24 3.98
N SER A 174 -10.67 -2.23 3.08
CA SER A 174 -9.47 -2.45 2.25
C SER A 174 -9.52 -1.74 0.89
N LEU A 175 -10.68 -1.22 0.48
CA LEU A 175 -10.87 -0.55 -0.82
C LEU A 175 -11.43 0.87 -0.67
N PRO A 176 -11.00 1.83 -1.52
CA PRO A 176 -11.57 3.16 -1.55
C PRO A 176 -13.04 3.13 -2.02
N PRO A 177 -13.85 4.16 -1.68
CA PRO A 177 -15.30 4.14 -1.88
C PRO A 177 -15.76 3.75 -3.29
N GLY A 178 -15.11 4.25 -4.35
CA GLY A 178 -15.48 3.92 -5.73
C GLY A 178 -15.22 2.45 -6.09
N ARG A 179 -14.09 1.88 -5.65
CA ARG A 179 -13.77 0.46 -5.86
C ARG A 179 -14.69 -0.45 -5.05
N ARG A 180 -14.99 -0.04 -3.80
CA ARG A 180 -15.95 -0.72 -2.93
C ARG A 180 -17.35 -0.73 -3.51
N TYR A 181 -17.81 0.41 -4.04
CA TYR A 181 -19.13 0.52 -4.67
C TYR A 181 -19.27 -0.45 -5.85
N LEU A 182 -18.28 -0.53 -6.73
CA LEU A 182 -18.32 -1.47 -7.85
C LEU A 182 -18.40 -2.92 -7.38
N ARG A 183 -17.63 -3.30 -6.36
CA ARG A 183 -17.63 -4.67 -5.82
C ARG A 183 -18.90 -5.03 -5.04
N SER A 184 -19.55 -4.08 -4.39
CA SER A 184 -20.78 -4.33 -3.64
C SER A 184 -22.01 -4.45 -4.54
N ARG A 185 -21.97 -3.93 -5.78
CA ARG A 185 -23.05 -4.11 -6.76
C ARG A 185 -23.21 -5.58 -7.14
N PRO A 186 -24.44 -6.05 -7.46
CA PRO A 186 -24.68 -7.40 -7.94
C PRO A 186 -23.75 -7.84 -9.07
N VAL A 187 -23.56 -6.99 -10.10
CA VAL A 187 -22.62 -7.24 -11.21
C VAL A 187 -21.18 -7.44 -10.72
N GLY A 188 -20.69 -6.63 -9.78
CA GLY A 188 -19.35 -6.77 -9.23
C GLY A 188 -19.16 -8.04 -8.43
N ARG A 189 -20.17 -8.44 -7.64
CA ARG A 189 -20.17 -9.73 -6.95
C ARG A 189 -20.18 -10.91 -7.92
N ALA A 190 -20.93 -10.81 -9.03
CA ALA A 190 -20.97 -11.83 -10.07
C ALA A 190 -19.60 -11.98 -10.76
N VAL A 191 -18.90 -10.87 -11.06
CA VAL A 191 -17.53 -10.89 -11.61
C VAL A 191 -16.56 -11.61 -10.68
N GLU A 192 -16.55 -11.28 -9.39
CA GLU A 192 -15.63 -11.91 -8.43
C GLU A 192 -15.97 -13.40 -8.18
N ALA A 193 -17.25 -13.77 -8.23
CA ALA A 193 -17.66 -15.18 -8.17
C ALA A 193 -17.17 -15.97 -9.39
N LEU A 194 -17.35 -15.42 -10.60
CA LEU A 194 -16.88 -16.04 -11.84
C LEU A 194 -15.37 -16.23 -11.82
N ARG A 195 -14.61 -15.18 -11.46
CA ARG A 195 -13.15 -15.25 -11.38
C ARG A 195 -12.70 -16.40 -10.48
N ARG A 196 -13.24 -16.48 -9.26
CA ARG A 196 -12.93 -17.54 -8.29
C ARG A 196 -13.24 -18.94 -8.82
N ASP A 197 -14.39 -19.11 -9.49
CA ASP A 197 -14.77 -20.42 -10.03
C ASP A 197 -13.93 -20.82 -11.26
N VAL A 198 -13.54 -19.86 -12.10
CA VAL A 198 -12.60 -20.08 -13.22
C VAL A 198 -11.23 -20.47 -12.70
N ASP A 199 -10.70 -19.77 -11.69
CA ASP A 199 -9.40 -20.05 -11.09
C ASP A 199 -9.34 -21.51 -10.58
N ARG A 200 -10.41 -21.98 -9.92
CA ARG A 200 -10.53 -23.38 -9.46
C ARG A 200 -10.55 -24.40 -10.61
N VAL A 201 -11.22 -24.08 -11.73
CA VAL A 201 -11.24 -24.95 -12.91
C VAL A 201 -9.84 -25.08 -13.51
N VAL A 202 -9.13 -23.96 -13.64
CA VAL A 202 -7.75 -23.92 -14.15
C VAL A 202 -6.84 -24.73 -13.23
N GLU A 203 -6.93 -24.53 -11.91
CA GLU A 203 -6.11 -25.27 -10.95
C GLU A 203 -6.27 -26.79 -11.09
N ILE A 204 -7.51 -27.28 -11.18
CA ILE A 204 -7.80 -28.71 -11.33
C ILE A 204 -7.28 -29.24 -12.67
N SER A 205 -7.36 -28.44 -13.74
CA SER A 205 -6.85 -28.84 -15.06
C SER A 205 -5.33 -29.04 -15.09
N GLN A 206 -4.59 -28.29 -14.26
CA GLN A 206 -3.13 -28.35 -14.18
C GLN A 206 -2.64 -29.52 -13.31
N ARG A 207 -3.48 -30.08 -12.44
CA ARG A 207 -3.16 -31.27 -11.65
C ARG A 207 -3.08 -32.48 -12.59
N SER A 208 -1.88 -32.93 -12.95
CA SER A 208 -1.64 -34.08 -13.83
C SER A 208 -2.22 -35.42 -13.34
N GLN A 209 -2.81 -35.47 -12.14
CA GLN A 209 -3.42 -36.65 -11.53
C GLN A 209 -4.80 -36.35 -10.91
N SER A 210 -5.68 -35.65 -11.63
CA SER A 210 -7.08 -35.52 -11.22
C SER A 210 -7.72 -36.91 -11.07
N ARG A 211 -7.77 -37.41 -9.83
CA ARG A 211 -8.24 -38.78 -9.50
C ARG A 211 -9.74 -38.97 -9.77
N HIS A 212 -10.51 -37.90 -9.98
CA HIS A 212 -11.96 -37.94 -10.15
C HIS A 212 -12.44 -37.06 -11.32
N PRO A 213 -12.82 -37.67 -12.47
CA PRO A 213 -13.36 -36.94 -13.63
C PRO A 213 -14.60 -36.07 -13.32
N SER A 214 -15.39 -36.41 -12.30
CA SER A 214 -16.57 -35.64 -11.90
C SER A 214 -16.22 -34.29 -11.28
N GLU A 215 -15.09 -34.18 -10.57
CA GLU A 215 -14.70 -32.95 -9.88
C GLU A 215 -14.48 -31.80 -10.87
N PHE A 216 -13.80 -32.09 -12.00
CA PHE A 216 -13.63 -31.11 -13.06
C PHE A 216 -14.97 -30.69 -13.67
N ALA A 217 -15.86 -31.65 -13.95
CA ALA A 217 -17.18 -31.37 -14.52
C ALA A 217 -18.04 -30.50 -13.58
N ASP A 218 -18.04 -30.80 -12.28
CA ASP A 218 -18.77 -30.03 -11.27
C ASP A 218 -18.27 -28.59 -11.15
N ARG A 219 -16.94 -28.40 -11.21
CA ARG A 219 -16.31 -27.08 -11.14
C ARG A 219 -16.55 -26.26 -12.40
N LEU A 220 -16.50 -26.91 -13.56
CA LEU A 220 -16.85 -26.28 -14.83
C LEU A 220 -18.34 -25.88 -14.85
N ALA A 221 -19.23 -26.72 -14.30
CA ALA A 221 -20.64 -26.38 -14.15
C ALA A 221 -20.84 -25.17 -13.21
N ALA A 222 -20.13 -25.11 -12.08
CA ALA A 222 -20.16 -23.95 -11.19
C ALA A 222 -19.68 -22.66 -11.88
N ALA A 223 -18.57 -22.72 -12.63
CA ALA A 223 -18.07 -21.57 -13.39
C ALA A 223 -19.08 -21.08 -14.45
N ARG A 224 -19.75 -22.01 -15.15
CA ARG A 224 -20.82 -21.68 -16.10
C ARG A 224 -22.03 -21.03 -15.43
N LEU A 225 -22.43 -21.51 -14.25
CA LEU A 225 -23.50 -20.87 -13.46
C LEU A 225 -23.10 -19.46 -13.04
N SER A 226 -21.85 -19.24 -12.63
CA SER A 226 -21.34 -17.91 -12.31
C SER A 226 -21.28 -16.98 -13.53
N LEU A 227 -20.96 -17.50 -14.72
CA LEU A 227 -21.02 -16.74 -15.97
C LEU A 227 -22.46 -16.34 -16.31
N GLY A 228 -23.42 -17.27 -16.24
CA GLY A 228 -24.83 -16.97 -16.50
C GLY A 228 -25.40 -15.92 -15.54
N ARG A 229 -24.93 -15.89 -14.29
CA ARG A 229 -25.27 -14.80 -13.34
C ARG A 229 -24.74 -13.44 -13.80
N LEU A 230 -23.50 -13.39 -14.28
CA LEU A 230 -22.92 -12.15 -14.81
C LEU A 230 -23.68 -11.66 -16.05
N GLU A 231 -24.00 -12.57 -16.97
CA GLU A 231 -24.80 -12.26 -18.16
C GLU A 231 -26.18 -11.69 -17.80
N ALA A 232 -26.87 -12.28 -16.81
CA ALA A 232 -28.15 -11.78 -16.33
C ALA A 232 -28.04 -10.38 -15.72
N GLU A 233 -26.99 -10.09 -14.95
CA GLU A 233 -26.76 -8.75 -14.38
C GLU A 233 -26.44 -7.71 -15.46
N LEU A 234 -25.68 -8.08 -16.50
CA LEU A 234 -25.42 -7.19 -17.64
C LEU A 234 -26.69 -6.90 -18.44
N ALA A 235 -27.51 -7.93 -18.71
CA ALA A 235 -28.80 -7.75 -19.37
C ALA A 235 -29.75 -6.86 -18.56
N ARG A 236 -29.74 -6.98 -17.23
CA ARG A 236 -30.49 -6.09 -16.35
C ARG A 236 -30.01 -4.64 -16.47
N MET A 237 -28.70 -4.41 -16.49
CA MET A 237 -28.14 -3.06 -16.65
C MET A 237 -28.50 -2.43 -18.00
N GLU A 238 -28.53 -3.23 -19.07
CA GLU A 238 -28.98 -2.81 -20.39
C GLU A 238 -30.45 -2.38 -20.36
N ALA A 239 -31.33 -3.21 -19.79
CA ALA A 239 -32.74 -2.88 -19.65
C ALA A 239 -32.99 -1.60 -18.82
N GLU A 240 -32.30 -1.43 -17.69
CA GLU A 240 -32.36 -0.21 -16.87
C GLU A 240 -31.90 1.02 -17.66
N ARG A 241 -30.90 0.87 -18.54
CA ARG A 241 -30.42 1.96 -19.38
C ARG A 241 -31.41 2.34 -20.47
N GLU A 242 -32.00 1.36 -21.15
CA GLU A 242 -33.02 1.59 -22.17
C GLU A 242 -34.27 2.26 -21.61
N GLU A 243 -34.71 1.86 -20.41
CA GLU A 243 -35.83 2.48 -19.72
C GLU A 243 -35.53 3.94 -19.35
N PHE A 244 -34.33 4.23 -18.83
CA PHE A 244 -33.90 5.59 -18.54
C PHE A 244 -33.87 6.46 -19.81
N ASP A 245 -33.34 5.94 -20.92
CA ASP A 245 -33.26 6.66 -22.19
C ASP A 245 -34.67 6.90 -22.77
N ARG A 246 -35.60 5.93 -22.63
CA ARG A 246 -37.01 6.08 -23.01
C ARG A 246 -37.70 7.18 -22.19
N SER A 247 -37.60 7.11 -20.86
CA SER A 247 -38.19 8.10 -19.95
C SER A 247 -37.64 9.51 -20.20
N SER A 248 -36.33 9.62 -20.47
CA SER A 248 -35.69 10.90 -20.82
C SER A 248 -36.24 11.49 -22.12
N ARG A 249 -36.53 10.66 -23.13
CA ARG A 249 -37.13 11.12 -24.40
C ARG A 249 -38.56 11.59 -24.23
N GLU A 250 -39.37 10.85 -23.47
CA GLU A 250 -40.76 11.20 -23.17
C GLU A 250 -40.85 12.54 -22.43
N GLU A 251 -40.00 12.76 -21.42
CA GLU A 251 -39.96 14.03 -20.68
C GLU A 251 -39.50 15.20 -21.57
N LEU A 252 -38.50 15.00 -22.42
CA LEU A 252 -38.07 16.02 -23.40
C LEU A 252 -39.18 16.36 -24.39
N GLU A 253 -39.95 15.38 -24.85
CA GLU A 253 -41.09 15.60 -25.73
C GLU A 253 -42.21 16.38 -25.03
N ARG A 254 -42.53 16.03 -23.79
CA ARG A 254 -43.50 16.77 -22.96
C ARG A 254 -43.09 18.23 -22.78
N LEU A 255 -41.83 18.49 -22.42
CA LEU A 255 -41.31 19.86 -22.25
C LEU A 255 -41.35 20.66 -23.57
N ARG A 256 -41.09 20.00 -24.71
CA ARG A 256 -41.21 20.63 -26.04
C ARG A 256 -42.67 21.00 -26.35
N GLN A 257 -43.62 20.13 -26.05
CA GLN A 257 -45.05 20.40 -26.27
C GLN A 257 -45.54 21.54 -25.38
N GLU A 258 -45.11 21.60 -24.12
CA GLU A 258 -45.43 22.69 -23.20
C GLU A 258 -44.85 24.02 -23.66
N ALA A 259 -43.57 24.05 -24.07
CA ALA A 259 -42.95 25.24 -24.63
C ALA A 259 -43.68 25.74 -25.89
N ALA A 260 -44.11 24.82 -26.78
CA ALA A 260 -44.88 25.18 -27.96
C ALA A 260 -46.23 25.82 -27.61
N ARG A 261 -46.94 25.30 -26.59
CA ARG A 261 -48.19 25.89 -26.09
C ARG A 261 -48.00 27.29 -25.55
N LEU A 262 -46.95 27.52 -24.74
CA LEU A 262 -46.65 28.84 -24.19
C LEU A 262 -46.32 29.86 -25.29
N VAL A 263 -45.61 29.46 -26.35
CA VAL A 263 -45.34 30.33 -27.51
C VAL A 263 -46.64 30.69 -28.25
N GLU A 264 -47.55 29.73 -28.40
CA GLU A 264 -48.86 29.97 -29.02
C GLU A 264 -49.74 30.91 -28.18
N GLU A 265 -49.75 30.76 -26.85
CA GLU A 265 -50.46 31.66 -25.93
C GLU A 265 -49.89 33.08 -25.94
N GLN A 266 -48.56 33.25 -25.95
CA GLN A 266 -47.92 34.57 -26.08
C GLN A 266 -48.23 35.24 -27.42
N SER A 267 -48.26 34.46 -28.52
CA SER A 267 -48.59 34.97 -29.84
C SER A 267 -50.06 35.42 -29.94
N ARG A 268 -50.97 34.80 -29.18
CA ARG A 268 -52.38 35.22 -29.09
C ARG A 268 -52.60 36.45 -28.21
N GLY A 269 -51.81 36.63 -27.15
CA GLY A 269 -51.94 37.75 -26.21
C GLY A 269 -51.34 39.08 -26.67
N GLY A 270 -50.40 39.07 -27.62
CA GLY A 270 -49.72 40.29 -28.10
C GLY A 270 -50.43 41.07 -29.21
N GLY A 271 -51.66 40.69 -29.59
CA GLY A 271 -52.39 41.26 -30.73
C GLY A 271 -53.37 42.40 -30.42
N ASP A 272 -53.61 42.75 -29.14
CA ASP A 272 -54.73 43.62 -28.75
C ASP A 272 -54.33 45.00 -28.16
N ASP A 273 -53.04 45.29 -27.94
CA ASP A 273 -52.59 46.54 -27.31
C ASP A 273 -52.23 47.67 -28.32
N GLY A 274 -52.75 47.61 -29.56
CA GLY A 274 -52.32 48.47 -30.68
C GLY A 274 -53.40 49.30 -31.39
N ALA A 275 -54.61 49.45 -30.83
CA ALA A 275 -55.67 50.23 -31.44
C ALA A 275 -56.31 51.20 -30.44
N GLY A 276 -55.68 52.35 -30.20
CA GLY A 276 -56.31 53.41 -29.41
C GLY A 276 -55.40 54.54 -28.95
N VAL A 277 -54.74 55.25 -29.88
CA VAL A 277 -54.37 56.65 -29.67
C VAL A 277 -54.56 57.39 -31.00
N ASP A 278 -55.74 57.99 -31.16
CA ASP A 278 -56.00 59.24 -31.87
C ASP A 278 -57.27 59.88 -31.27
#